data_AF-A0A258R9M4-F1
#
_entry.id   AF-A0A258R9M4-F1
#
_cell.length_a   1.000
_cell.length_b   1.000
_cell.length_c   1.000
_cell.angle_alpha   90.00
_cell.angle_beta   90.00
_cell.angle_gamma   90.00
#
_symmetry.space_group_name_H-M   'P 1'
#
loop_
_entity.id
_entity.type
_entity.pdbx_description
1 polymer ?
#
loop_
_entity_poly.entity_id
_entity_poly.type
_entity_poly.pdbx_seq_one_letter_code
_entity_poly.pdbx_strand_id
1 'polypeptide(L)'
;MSAFNEERVLSVHHWTDRLFSFTTTRDPSLRFSNGHFTMIGLRVNDKPLLRAYSIVSPNHEEHLEFLSIKVQDGPLTSRLQHIQVGDSIIVGKKPTGTLLIDYLLPAKN
;
A
#
# COMPACT_ATOMS: atom_id res chain seq x y z
N MET A 1 19.00 -1.98 10.92
CA MET A 1 17.82 -1.17 10.59
C MET A 1 16.78 -2.07 9.95
N SER A 2 15.52 -2.03 10.42
CA SER A 2 14.42 -2.81 9.83
C SER A 2 14.14 -2.35 8.39
N ALA A 3 13.97 -3.30 7.46
CA ALA A 3 13.62 -3.05 6.06
C ALA A 3 12.20 -2.48 5.87
N PHE A 4 11.39 -2.49 6.93
CA PHE A 4 9.98 -2.10 6.91
C PHE A 4 9.65 -1.10 8.02
N ASN A 5 8.61 -0.31 7.77
CA ASN A 5 7.87 0.49 8.76
C ASN A 5 6.63 -0.28 9.19
N GLU A 6 6.14 0.03 10.39
CA GLU A 6 4.81 -0.37 10.85
C GLU A 6 3.94 0.87 10.86
N GLU A 7 2.96 0.92 9.96
CA GLU A 7 2.02 2.03 9.82
C GLU A 7 0.65 1.62 10.37
N ARG A 8 -0.10 2.57 10.90
CA ARG A 8 -1.42 2.32 11.48
C ARG A 8 -2.53 2.62 10.48
N VAL A 9 -3.52 1.74 10.37
CA VAL A 9 -4.72 1.97 9.55
C VAL A 9 -5.50 3.15 10.12
N LEU A 10 -5.83 4.12 9.26
CA LEU A 10 -6.58 5.33 9.61
C LEU A 10 -8.04 5.26 9.14
N SER A 11 -8.29 4.65 7.98
CA SER A 11 -9.63 4.44 7.44
C SER A 11 -9.69 3.16 6.62
N VAL A 12 -10.89 2.58 6.51
CA VAL A 12 -11.20 1.44 5.65
C VAL A 12 -12.52 1.72 4.97
N HIS A 13 -12.55 1.58 3.65
CA HIS A 13 -13.76 1.75 2.84
C HIS A 13 -13.93 0.56 1.91
N HIS A 14 -15.03 -0.17 2.07
CA HIS A 14 -15.37 -1.29 1.19
C HIS A 14 -16.28 -0.82 0.04
N TRP A 15 -15.71 -0.76 -1.16
CA TRP A 15 -16.44 -0.40 -2.39
C TRP A 15 -17.40 -1.52 -2.82
N THR A 16 -16.94 -2.77 -2.73
CA THR A 16 -17.72 -3.96 -3.11
C THR A 16 -17.30 -5.18 -2.28
N ASP A 17 -17.92 -6.32 -2.54
CA ASP A 17 -17.50 -7.64 -2.01
C ASP A 17 -16.11 -8.08 -2.50
N ARG A 18 -15.53 -7.36 -3.48
CA ARG A 18 -14.23 -7.67 -4.06
C ARG A 18 -13.21 -6.55 -3.94
N LEU A 19 -13.61 -5.33 -3.60
CA LEU A 19 -12.72 -4.17 -3.60
C LEU A 19 -12.87 -3.35 -2.34
N PHE A 20 -11.75 -2.86 -1.82
CA PHE A 20 -11.71 -1.94 -0.69
C PHE A 20 -10.47 -1.05 -0.76
N SER A 21 -10.59 0.17 -0.26
CA SER A 21 -9.47 1.05 0.01
C SER A 21 -9.21 1.14 1.50
N PHE A 22 -7.98 1.43 1.87
CA PHE A 22 -7.64 1.81 3.24
C PHE A 22 -6.50 2.82 3.23
N THR A 23 -6.50 3.68 4.24
CA THR A 23 -5.41 4.63 4.46
C THR A 23 -4.59 4.22 5.67
N THR A 24 -3.31 4.59 5.69
CA THR A 24 -2.42 4.38 6.82
C THR A 24 -1.68 5.65 7.19
N THR A 25 -1.09 5.69 8.38
CA THR A 25 0.00 6.64 8.68
C THR A 25 1.12 6.51 7.65
N ARG A 26 1.97 7.53 7.59
CA ARG A 26 3.14 7.58 6.72
C ARG A 26 4.35 8.00 7.53
N ASP A 27 5.38 7.18 7.52
CA ASP A 27 6.70 7.59 8.01
C ASP A 27 7.18 8.85 7.26
N PRO A 28 7.53 9.94 7.98
CA PRO A 28 7.96 11.20 7.37
C PRO A 28 9.23 11.12 6.53
N SER A 29 10.00 10.04 6.59
CA SER A 29 11.18 9.77 5.74
C SER A 29 10.83 9.02 4.45
N LEU A 30 9.63 8.43 4.34
CA LEU A 30 9.22 7.71 3.14
C LEU A 30 8.97 8.70 2.00
N ARG A 31 9.77 8.59 0.93
CA ARG A 31 9.66 9.37 -0.30
C ARG A 31 9.33 8.44 -1.46
N PHE A 32 8.47 8.91 -2.38
CA PHE A 32 8.10 8.18 -3.59
C PHE A 32 7.69 9.15 -4.70
N SER A 33 7.68 8.67 -5.93
CA SER A 33 7.11 9.37 -7.10
C SER A 33 5.69 8.85 -7.34
N ASN A 34 4.77 9.73 -7.73
CA ASN A 34 3.40 9.34 -8.05
C ASN A 34 3.41 8.30 -9.18
N GLY A 35 2.86 7.12 -8.92
CA GLY A 35 2.94 5.95 -9.81
C GLY A 35 3.85 4.82 -9.32
N HIS A 36 4.62 5.01 -8.26
CA HIS A 36 5.36 3.93 -7.59
C HIS A 36 4.42 2.96 -6.85
N PHE A 37 4.92 1.74 -6.66
CA PHE A 37 4.43 0.75 -5.71
C PHE A 37 5.46 0.49 -4.61
N THR A 38 5.02 -0.04 -3.48
CA THR A 38 5.89 -0.58 -2.43
C THR A 38 5.38 -1.94 -1.97
N MET A 39 6.17 -2.64 -1.17
CA MET A 39 5.72 -3.87 -0.52
C MET A 39 4.88 -3.50 0.70
N ILE A 40 3.67 -4.05 0.82
CA ILE A 40 2.90 -3.98 2.06
C ILE A 40 2.55 -5.38 2.56
N GLY A 41 2.14 -5.49 3.82
CA GLY A 41 1.60 -6.74 4.32
C GLY A 41 1.26 -6.78 5.80
N LEU A 42 1.14 -7.99 6.31
CA LEU A 42 0.80 -8.29 7.70
C LEU A 42 1.86 -9.21 8.31
N ARG A 43 2.02 -9.17 9.63
CA ARG A 43 2.77 -10.19 10.37
C ARG A 43 1.88 -11.42 10.58
N VAL A 44 2.34 -12.59 10.14
CA VAL A 44 1.66 -13.87 10.35
C VAL A 44 2.69 -14.84 10.92
N ASN A 45 2.46 -15.35 12.13
CA ASN A 45 3.41 -16.20 12.85
C ASN A 45 4.83 -15.60 12.88
N ASP A 46 4.91 -14.32 13.26
CA ASP A 46 6.14 -13.50 13.32
C ASP A 46 6.90 -13.30 12.00
N LYS A 47 6.33 -13.76 10.87
CA LYS A 47 6.91 -13.56 9.53
C LYS A 47 6.10 -12.55 8.72
N PRO A 48 6.76 -11.66 7.97
CA PRO A 48 6.06 -10.70 7.13
C PRO A 48 5.48 -11.40 5.89
N LEU A 49 4.17 -11.33 5.71
CA LEU A 49 3.48 -11.78 4.51
C LEU A 49 3.25 -10.58 3.59
N LEU A 50 4.09 -10.43 2.57
CA LEU A 50 4.17 -9.21 1.77
C LEU A 50 3.66 -9.40 0.33
N ARG A 51 3.09 -8.34 -0.23
CA ARG A 51 2.78 -8.22 -1.67
C ARG A 51 3.07 -6.80 -2.14
N ALA A 52 3.32 -6.64 -3.43
CA ALA A 52 3.48 -5.33 -4.07
C ALA A 52 2.11 -4.64 -4.19
N TYR A 53 2.06 -3.37 -3.82
CA TYR A 53 0.87 -2.51 -3.90
C TYR A 53 1.25 -1.12 -4.38
N SER A 54 0.55 -0.62 -5.39
CA SER A 54 0.65 0.77 -5.83
C SER A 54 0.24 1.71 -4.70
N ILE A 55 0.97 2.81 -4.53
CA ILE A 55 0.60 3.87 -3.60
C ILE A 55 -0.38 4.77 -4.35
N VAL A 56 -1.61 4.85 -3.85
CA VAL A 56 -2.70 5.61 -4.50
C VAL A 56 -2.65 7.09 -4.11
N SER A 57 -2.25 7.39 -2.87
CA SER A 57 -2.17 8.77 -2.41
C SER A 57 -1.03 9.53 -3.10
N PRO A 58 -1.22 10.84 -3.40
CA PRO A 58 -0.15 11.70 -3.85
C PRO A 58 1.04 11.75 -2.88
N ASN A 59 2.25 11.92 -3.41
CA ASN A 59 3.47 11.95 -2.61
C ASN A 59 3.64 13.12 -1.64
N HIS A 60 2.76 14.12 -1.70
CA HIS A 60 2.68 15.24 -0.76
C HIS A 60 1.64 15.03 0.35
N GLU A 61 0.82 13.99 0.29
CA GLU A 61 -0.14 13.65 1.35
C GLU A 61 0.56 13.15 2.62
N GLU A 62 -0.01 13.44 3.78
CA GLU A 62 0.52 13.00 5.08
C GLU A 62 0.19 11.52 5.40
N HIS A 63 -0.61 10.87 4.56
CA HIS A 63 -1.02 9.48 4.70
C HIS A 63 -0.70 8.66 3.44
N LEU A 64 -0.65 7.35 3.60
CA LEU A 64 -0.62 6.43 2.46
C LEU A 64 -2.04 5.93 2.18
N GLU A 65 -2.41 5.79 0.92
CA GLU A 65 -3.64 5.12 0.50
C GLU A 65 -3.32 3.93 -0.40
N PHE A 66 -4.04 2.84 -0.20
CA PHE A 66 -3.97 1.64 -1.02
C PHE A 66 -5.36 1.19 -1.44
N LEU A 67 -5.48 0.79 -2.71
CA LEU A 67 -6.63 0.07 -3.23
C LEU A 67 -6.30 -1.43 -3.30
N SER A 68 -7.18 -2.26 -2.76
CA SER A 68 -6.95 -3.71 -2.65
C SER A 68 -8.15 -4.52 -3.13
N ILE A 69 -7.83 -5.70 -3.67
CA ILE A 69 -8.79 -6.74 -4.03
C ILE A 69 -8.98 -7.73 -2.87
N LYS A 70 -10.17 -8.28 -2.72
CA LYS A 70 -10.49 -9.36 -1.80
C LYS A 70 -10.47 -10.69 -2.56
N VAL A 71 -9.49 -11.54 -2.28
CA VAL A 71 -9.43 -12.91 -2.79
C VAL A 71 -9.57 -13.84 -1.59
N GLN A 72 -10.65 -14.61 -1.53
CA GLN A 72 -11.02 -15.39 -0.33
C GLN A 72 -9.93 -16.37 0.11
N ASP A 73 -9.25 -17.01 -0.85
CA ASP A 73 -8.15 -17.94 -0.58
C ASP A 73 -6.76 -17.30 -0.80
N GLY A 74 -6.71 -15.98 -1.01
CA GLY A 74 -5.47 -15.25 -1.24
C GLY A 74 -4.64 -15.18 0.05
N PRO A 75 -3.33 -15.50 0.05
CA PRO A 75 -2.54 -15.53 1.27
C PRO A 75 -2.61 -14.24 2.10
N LEU A 76 -2.48 -13.08 1.43
CA LEU A 76 -2.56 -11.79 2.10
C LEU A 76 -3.99 -11.26 2.18
N THR A 77 -4.69 -11.21 1.04
CA THR A 77 -5.95 -10.46 0.92
C THR A 77 -7.13 -11.11 1.64
N SER A 78 -7.09 -12.43 1.88
CA SER A 78 -8.04 -13.11 2.77
C SER A 78 -8.03 -12.57 4.20
N ARG A 79 -6.87 -12.05 4.65
CA ARG A 79 -6.67 -11.43 5.97
C ARG A 79 -6.80 -9.90 5.90
N LEU A 80 -6.19 -9.31 4.88
CA LEU A 80 -6.14 -7.85 4.71
C LEU A 80 -7.55 -7.25 4.55
N GLN A 81 -8.51 -8.00 4.00
CA GLN A 81 -9.90 -7.54 3.88
C GLN A 81 -10.60 -7.29 5.23
N HIS A 82 -10.05 -7.77 6.34
CA HIS A 82 -10.66 -7.69 7.68
C HIS A 82 -10.02 -6.63 8.58
N ILE A 83 -9.00 -5.90 8.10
CA ILE A 83 -8.31 -4.87 8.90
C ILE A 83 -9.29 -3.79 9.36
N GLN A 84 -9.03 -3.23 10.53
CA GLN A 84 -9.79 -2.17 11.16
C GLN A 84 -8.89 -0.95 11.42
N VAL A 85 -9.53 0.20 11.67
CA VAL A 85 -8.82 1.40 12.12
C VAL A 85 -8.01 1.09 13.39
N GLY A 86 -6.75 1.48 13.40
CA GLY A 86 -5.79 1.19 14.48
C GLY A 86 -4.94 -0.07 14.29
N ASP A 87 -5.28 -0.95 13.34
CA ASP A 87 -4.46 -2.12 13.02
C ASP A 87 -3.11 -1.71 12.42
N SER A 88 -2.11 -2.59 12.54
CA SER A 88 -0.78 -2.36 11.96
C SER A 88 -0.62 -3.01 10.59
N ILE A 89 -0.10 -2.24 9.64
CA ILE A 89 0.33 -2.67 8.30
C ILE A 89 1.84 -2.53 8.19
N ILE A 90 2.51 -3.54 7.65
CA ILE A 90 3.92 -3.46 7.28
C ILE A 90 4.02 -2.67 5.97
N VAL A 91 4.89 -1.67 5.91
CA VAL A 91 5.16 -0.87 4.70
C VAL A 91 6.65 -0.88 4.36
N GLY A 92 6.97 -1.21 3.11
CA GLY A 92 8.33 -1.24 2.59
C GLY A 92 8.92 0.15 2.40
N LYS A 93 10.20 0.31 2.75
CA LYS A 93 10.93 1.58 2.66
C LYS A 93 11.47 1.94 1.28
N LYS A 94 11.31 1.05 0.29
CA LYS A 94 11.87 1.21 -1.05
C LYS A 94 10.77 1.17 -2.12
N PRO A 95 10.00 2.26 -2.28
CA PRO A 95 9.06 2.39 -3.39
C PRO A 95 9.80 2.35 -4.73
N THR A 96 9.21 1.71 -5.73
CA THR A 96 9.77 1.56 -7.08
C THR A 96 8.64 1.41 -8.10
N GLY A 97 8.95 1.40 -9.40
CA GLY A 97 7.98 1.19 -10.45
C GLY A 97 8.34 1.98 -11.71
N THR A 98 7.67 1.64 -12.80
CA THR A 98 7.90 2.25 -14.12
C THR A 98 6.73 3.11 -14.59
N LEU A 99 5.64 3.18 -13.83
CA LEU A 99 4.45 3.97 -14.15
C LEU A 99 4.67 5.46 -13.79
N LEU A 100 5.75 6.03 -14.31
CA LEU A 100 6.13 7.42 -14.10
C LEU A 100 5.96 8.21 -15.38
N ILE A 101 5.52 9.46 -15.26
CA ILE A 101 5.39 10.37 -16.41
C ILE A 101 6.74 10.61 -17.10
N ASP A 102 7.85 10.55 -16.34
CA ASP A 102 9.21 10.69 -16.87
C ASP A 102 9.61 9.54 -17.81
N TYR A 103 8.86 8.43 -17.80
CA TYR A 103 9.09 7.27 -18.67
C TYR A 103 8.19 7.30 -19.91
N LEU A 104 7.44 8.39 -20.12
CA LEU A 104 6.64 8.60 -21.31
C LEU A 104 7.44 9.38 -22.36
N LEU A 105 7.20 9.06 -23.62
CA LEU A 105 7.58 9.93 -24.73
C LEU A 105 6.62 11.12 -24.81
N PRO A 106 7.05 12.26 -25.39
CA PRO A 106 6.13 13.35 -25.70
C PRO A 106 4.90 12.85 -26.48
N ALA A 107 3.73 13.39 -26.14
CA ALA A 107 2.49 13.05 -26.84
C ALA A 107 2.61 13.34 -28.34
N LYS A 108 2.02 12.48 -29.17
CA LYS A 108 1.86 12.72 -30.61
C LYS A 108 0.46 13.28 -30.83
N ASN A 109 0.38 14.47 -31.44
CA ASN A 109 -0.87 15.11 -31.88
C ASN A 109 -1.39 14.45 -33.17
#